data_AF-A0A031LS58-F1
#
_entry.id   AF-A0A031LS58-F1
#
_cell.length_a   1.000
_cell.length_b   1.000
_cell.length_c   1.000
_cell.angle_alpha   90.00
_cell.angle_beta   90.00
_cell.angle_gamma   90.00
#
_symmetry.space_group_name_H-M   'P 1'
#
loop_
_entity.id
_entity.type
_entity.pdbx_description
1 polymer ?
#
loop_
_entity_poly.entity_id
_entity_poly.type
_entity_poly.pdbx_seq_one_letter_code
_entity_poly.pdbx_strand_id
1 'polypeptide(L)'
;MLQAQISEIFHYPTALTRDQLSFVNANVQDLGFWASQLSIMQLGDTSEAVLKALYEIAELKCSETLRFDLIQALHPLIENILERLEKNFLNQGLFLSDRNKDIIELTTRLRTLFADIYIDIAQRSEMQLKQQKFSILKFAQKRNVKTARLLSSYYALQQLGLLLVQQQMLYRSALSKQWLMTHYLYDLALKNQEHTVNINLLQG
;
A
#
# COMPACT_ATOMS: atom_id res chain seq x y z
N MET A 1 21.64 -3.31 5.81
CA MET A 1 20.85 -2.35 6.62
C MET A 1 19.46 -2.12 6.02
N LEU A 2 19.33 -1.82 4.72
CA LEU A 2 18.03 -1.67 4.03
C LEU A 2 17.21 -2.98 3.96
N GLN A 3 17.88 -4.13 3.80
CA GLN A 3 17.25 -5.46 3.81
C GLN A 3 16.58 -5.81 5.16
N ALA A 4 17.05 -5.22 6.26
CA ALA A 4 16.47 -5.41 7.59
C ALA A 4 15.17 -4.61 7.77
N GLN A 5 15.08 -3.41 7.18
CA GLN A 5 13.86 -2.59 7.22
C GLN A 5 12.70 -3.25 6.46
N ILE A 6 12.98 -3.90 5.32
CA ILE A 6 11.95 -4.66 4.59
C ILE A 6 11.54 -5.91 5.37
N SER A 7 12.49 -6.62 5.99
CA SER A 7 12.15 -7.85 6.73
C SER A 7 11.25 -7.62 7.92
N GLU A 8 11.28 -6.40 8.48
CA GLU A 8 10.50 -6.04 9.67
C GLU A 8 9.25 -5.21 9.40
N ILE A 9 8.99 -4.81 8.14
CA ILE A 9 7.93 -3.86 7.78
C ILE A 9 6.55 -4.20 8.38
N PHE A 10 6.19 -5.48 8.43
CA PHE A 10 4.88 -5.94 8.93
C PHE A 10 4.84 -6.23 10.45
N HIS A 11 5.86 -5.86 11.23
CA HIS A 11 5.88 -6.17 12.68
C HIS A 11 5.11 -5.15 13.51
N TYR A 12 5.16 -3.88 13.09
CA TYR A 12 4.58 -2.76 13.82
C TYR A 12 3.97 -1.78 12.83
N PRO A 13 2.83 -1.15 13.17
CA PRO A 13 2.28 -0.08 12.36
C PRO A 13 3.27 1.07 12.18
N THR A 14 3.27 1.69 11.00
CA THR A 14 4.19 2.79 10.66
C THR A 14 3.94 4.01 11.57
N ALA A 15 4.96 4.54 12.22
CA ALA A 15 4.78 5.69 13.10
C ALA A 15 4.36 6.95 12.31
N LEU A 16 3.34 7.66 12.81
CA LEU A 16 2.88 8.92 12.21
C LEU A 16 3.71 10.12 12.66
N THR A 17 4.80 10.37 11.96
CA THR A 17 5.81 11.36 12.35
C THR A 17 5.73 12.66 11.53
N ARG A 18 5.07 12.65 10.37
CA ARG A 18 5.17 13.71 9.36
C ARG A 18 3.91 14.57 9.29
N ASP A 19 4.04 15.90 9.31
CA ASP A 19 2.87 16.80 9.29
C ASP A 19 2.39 17.18 7.88
N GLN A 20 3.26 17.13 6.86
CA GLN A 20 2.95 17.52 5.48
C GLN A 20 3.80 16.75 4.47
N LEU A 21 3.33 16.55 3.23
CA LEU A 21 4.14 15.99 2.14
C LEU A 21 5.14 17.05 1.64
N SER A 22 6.35 16.65 1.24
CA SER A 22 7.42 17.58 0.78
C SER A 22 7.22 18.04 -0.66
N PHE A 23 6.51 17.24 -1.45
CA PHE A 23 6.44 17.38 -2.90
C PHE A 23 5.11 17.99 -3.38
N VAL A 24 4.05 17.93 -2.57
CA VAL A 24 2.71 18.48 -2.85
C VAL A 24 1.95 18.77 -1.56
N ASN A 25 0.81 19.45 -1.63
CA ASN A 25 -0.13 19.46 -0.51
C ASN A 25 -0.82 18.09 -0.37
N ALA A 26 -1.23 17.74 0.84
CA ALA A 26 -1.89 16.47 1.14
C ALA A 26 -3.38 16.44 0.70
N ASN A 27 -3.63 16.55 -0.61
CA ASN A 27 -4.94 16.36 -1.21
C ASN A 27 -4.84 15.61 -2.56
N VAL A 28 -5.94 14.97 -2.97
CA VAL A 28 -6.00 14.11 -4.17
C VAL A 28 -5.69 14.89 -5.45
N GLN A 29 -6.13 16.14 -5.56
CA GLN A 29 -5.95 16.94 -6.76
C GLN A 29 -4.47 17.28 -7.00
N ASP A 30 -3.79 17.82 -6.00
CA ASP A 30 -2.37 18.18 -6.10
C ASP A 30 -1.50 16.94 -6.30
N LEU A 31 -1.84 15.84 -5.61
CA LEU A 31 -1.15 14.55 -5.76
C LEU A 31 -1.33 13.97 -7.18
N GLY A 32 -2.55 14.02 -7.72
CA GLY A 32 -2.85 13.59 -9.09
C GLY A 32 -2.15 14.45 -10.13
N PHE A 33 -2.08 15.77 -9.91
CA PHE A 33 -1.30 16.67 -10.77
C PHE A 33 0.19 16.30 -10.74
N TRP A 34 0.79 16.13 -9.56
CA TRP A 34 2.19 15.71 -9.44
C TRP A 34 2.44 14.36 -10.14
N ALA A 35 1.57 13.38 -9.94
CA ALA A 35 1.67 12.08 -10.59
C ALA A 35 1.67 12.20 -12.12
N SER A 36 0.86 13.12 -12.68
CA SER A 36 0.81 13.38 -14.13
C SER A 36 2.09 14.01 -14.70
N GLN A 37 2.94 14.61 -13.86
CA GLN A 37 4.20 15.21 -14.29
C GLN A 37 5.35 14.18 -14.34
N LEU A 38 5.17 12.98 -13.79
CA LEU A 38 6.20 11.95 -13.78
C LEU A 38 6.35 11.30 -15.16
N SER A 39 7.59 11.24 -15.66
CA SER A 39 7.87 10.72 -16.99
C SER A 39 7.95 9.19 -17.00
N ILE A 40 7.02 8.56 -17.72
CA ILE A 40 7.00 7.11 -17.95
C ILE A 40 8.29 6.61 -18.66
N MET A 41 8.97 7.48 -19.42
CA MET A 41 10.22 7.14 -20.11
C MET A 41 11.40 7.03 -19.14
N GLN A 42 11.33 7.68 -17.98
CA GLN A 42 12.34 7.66 -16.93
C GLN A 42 11.86 6.76 -15.78
N LEU A 43 11.67 5.46 -16.07
CA LEU A 43 11.09 4.52 -15.12
C LEU A 43 11.86 4.46 -13.79
N GLY A 44 13.20 4.54 -13.81
CA GLY A 44 14.03 4.55 -12.61
C GLY A 44 13.73 5.75 -11.71
N ASP A 45 13.84 6.96 -12.25
CA ASP A 45 13.59 8.20 -11.51
C ASP A 45 12.14 8.29 -11.01
N THR A 46 11.19 7.88 -11.85
CA THR A 46 9.76 7.81 -11.49
C THR A 46 9.52 6.83 -10.35
N SER A 47 10.14 5.65 -10.38
CA SER A 47 10.00 4.64 -9.32
C SER A 47 10.55 5.13 -7.99
N GLU A 48 11.70 5.80 -8.01
CA GLU A 48 12.30 6.40 -6.80
C GLU A 48 11.47 7.56 -6.26
N ALA A 49 10.91 8.41 -7.12
CA ALA A 49 10.02 9.49 -6.72
C ALA A 49 8.74 8.93 -6.06
N VAL A 50 8.13 7.91 -6.65
CA VAL A 50 6.95 7.23 -6.09
C VAL A 50 7.29 6.52 -4.78
N LEU A 51 8.44 5.86 -4.68
CA LEU A 51 8.86 5.21 -3.44
C LEU A 51 8.98 6.23 -2.28
N LYS A 52 9.61 7.39 -2.54
CA LYS A 52 9.68 8.49 -1.56
C LYS A 52 8.30 9.00 -1.17
N ALA A 53 7.42 9.19 -2.16
CA ALA A 53 6.04 9.60 -1.90
C ALA A 53 5.28 8.59 -1.02
N LEU A 54 5.46 7.29 -1.24
CA LEU A 54 4.87 6.24 -0.40
C LEU A 54 5.35 6.30 1.05
N TYR A 55 6.66 6.51 1.28
CA TYR A 55 7.17 6.67 2.65
C TYR A 55 6.53 7.87 3.34
N GLU A 56 6.46 9.01 2.66
CA GLU A 56 5.83 10.21 3.23
C GLU A 56 4.33 10.02 3.48
N ILE A 57 3.61 9.34 2.58
CA ILE A 57 2.19 9.01 2.76
C ILE A 57 1.99 8.05 3.92
N ALA A 58 2.88 7.08 4.15
CA ALA A 58 2.79 6.15 5.27
C ALA A 58 2.95 6.88 6.63
N GLU A 59 3.87 7.85 6.69
CA GLU A 59 4.22 8.61 7.91
C GLU A 59 3.32 9.83 8.17
N LEU A 60 2.48 10.23 7.20
CA LEU A 60 1.67 11.46 7.26
C LEU A 60 0.65 11.44 8.41
N LYS A 61 0.58 12.49 9.22
CA LYS A 61 -0.45 12.72 10.23
C LYS A 61 -1.73 13.24 9.57
N CYS A 62 -2.55 12.31 9.09
CA CYS A 62 -3.86 12.59 8.49
C CYS A 62 -4.91 11.56 8.93
N SER A 63 -6.18 11.76 8.55
CA SER A 63 -7.20 10.73 8.75
C SER A 63 -6.97 9.54 7.83
N GLU A 64 -7.33 8.35 8.27
CA GLU A 64 -7.17 7.14 7.45
C GLU A 64 -8.02 7.14 6.18
N THR A 65 -9.14 7.88 6.16
CA THR A 65 -9.90 8.14 4.93
C THR A 65 -9.10 8.98 3.95
N LEU A 66 -8.43 10.05 4.41
CA LEU A 66 -7.58 10.86 3.52
C LEU A 66 -6.35 10.07 3.08
N ARG A 67 -5.72 9.30 3.97
CA ARG A 67 -4.60 8.42 3.57
C ARG A 67 -5.03 7.43 2.49
N PHE A 68 -6.21 6.84 2.64
CA PHE A 68 -6.80 5.98 1.62
C PHE A 68 -7.00 6.71 0.29
N ASP A 69 -7.59 7.91 0.30
CA ASP A 69 -7.81 8.70 -0.91
C ASP A 69 -6.49 9.05 -1.62
N LEU A 70 -5.46 9.42 -0.86
CA LEU A 70 -4.12 9.72 -1.40
C LEU A 70 -3.48 8.49 -2.04
N ILE A 71 -3.51 7.34 -1.37
CA ILE A 71 -2.90 6.13 -1.93
C ILE A 71 -3.70 5.60 -3.14
N GLN A 72 -5.03 5.76 -3.16
CA GLN A 72 -5.85 5.44 -4.33
C GLN A 72 -5.54 6.33 -5.53
N ALA A 73 -5.26 7.63 -5.31
CA ALA A 73 -4.86 8.54 -6.39
C ALA A 73 -3.56 8.09 -7.08
N LEU A 74 -2.64 7.45 -6.34
CA LEU A 74 -1.39 6.90 -6.89
C LEU A 74 -1.51 5.46 -7.37
N HIS A 75 -2.57 4.74 -7.01
CA HIS A 75 -2.70 3.30 -7.25
C HIS A 75 -2.44 2.91 -8.72
N PRO A 76 -3.05 3.56 -9.74
CA PRO A 76 -2.81 3.19 -11.13
C PRO A 76 -1.35 3.39 -11.57
N LEU A 77 -0.70 4.43 -11.06
CA LEU A 77 0.71 4.71 -11.35
C LEU A 77 1.63 3.67 -10.70
N ILE A 78 1.38 3.31 -9.44
CA ILE A 78 2.17 2.31 -8.71
C ILE A 78 2.06 0.95 -9.38
N GLU A 79 0.85 0.51 -9.73
CA GLU A 79 0.63 -0.75 -10.46
C GLU A 79 1.37 -0.76 -11.80
N ASN A 80 1.30 0.35 -12.56
CA ASN A 80 2.01 0.44 -13.84
C ASN A 80 3.53 0.36 -13.69
N ILE A 81 4.08 0.99 -12.65
CA ILE A 81 5.51 0.92 -12.34
C ILE A 81 5.90 -0.51 -11.96
N LEU A 82 5.16 -1.15 -11.05
CA LEU A 82 5.43 -2.52 -10.63
C LEU A 82 5.39 -3.47 -11.82
N GLU A 83 4.34 -3.42 -12.65
CA GLU A 83 4.21 -4.27 -13.84
C GLU A 83 5.40 -4.11 -14.80
N ARG A 84 5.87 -2.87 -15.03
CA ARG A 84 7.01 -2.59 -15.90
C ARG A 84 8.34 -3.07 -15.31
N LEU A 85 8.56 -2.87 -14.02
CA LEU A 85 9.79 -3.30 -13.35
C LEU A 85 9.89 -4.82 -13.34
N GLU A 86 8.79 -5.51 -13.02
CA GLU A 86 8.72 -6.97 -12.94
C GLU A 86 8.99 -7.68 -14.26
N LYS A 87 8.51 -7.13 -15.38
CA LYS A 87 8.82 -7.65 -16.71
C LYS A 87 10.32 -7.77 -16.98
N ASN A 88 11.17 -6.97 -16.31
CA ASN A 88 12.62 -7.04 -16.47
C ASN A 88 13.27 -8.25 -15.80
N PHE A 89 12.68 -8.86 -14.77
CA PHE A 89 13.32 -9.97 -14.06
C PHE A 89 12.52 -11.27 -14.05
N LEU A 90 11.21 -11.22 -14.32
CA LEU A 90 10.38 -12.44 -14.40
C LEU A 90 10.61 -13.24 -15.69
N ASN A 91 11.04 -12.58 -16.78
CA ASN A 91 11.18 -13.21 -18.11
C ASN A 91 12.62 -13.54 -18.52
N GLN A 92 13.64 -13.20 -17.70
CA GLN A 92 15.04 -13.25 -18.12
C GLN A 92 15.81 -14.51 -17.68
N GLY A 93 15.13 -15.50 -17.06
CA GLY A 93 15.82 -16.63 -16.43
C GLY A 93 16.66 -16.18 -15.22
N LEU A 94 17.16 -17.12 -14.41
CA LEU A 94 17.76 -16.86 -13.09
C LEU A 94 19.11 -16.09 -13.11
N PHE A 95 19.51 -15.47 -14.22
CA PHE A 95 20.72 -14.66 -14.30
C PHE A 95 20.50 -13.30 -13.61
N LEU A 96 20.80 -13.27 -12.31
CA LEU A 96 20.77 -12.07 -11.47
C LEU A 96 22.02 -11.21 -11.70
N SER A 97 22.03 -10.44 -12.79
CA SER A 97 22.97 -9.32 -12.94
C SER A 97 22.80 -8.33 -11.77
N ASP A 98 23.82 -7.54 -11.44
CA ASP A 98 23.72 -6.55 -10.35
C ASP A 98 22.59 -5.54 -10.60
N ARG A 99 22.43 -5.12 -11.85
CA ARG A 99 21.27 -4.31 -12.28
C ARG A 99 19.93 -4.99 -11.97
N ASN A 100 19.80 -6.30 -12.21
CA ASN A 100 18.56 -7.01 -11.91
C ASN A 100 18.32 -7.13 -10.40
N LYS A 101 19.38 -7.23 -9.58
CA LYS A 101 19.25 -7.20 -8.12
C LYS A 101 18.71 -5.86 -7.64
N ASP A 102 19.20 -4.75 -8.17
CA ASP A 102 18.74 -3.40 -7.82
C ASP A 102 17.26 -3.21 -8.19
N ILE A 103 16.86 -3.66 -9.40
CA ILE A 103 15.45 -3.61 -9.84
C ILE A 103 14.57 -4.47 -8.93
N ILE A 104 15.00 -5.67 -8.57
CA ILE A 104 14.27 -6.56 -7.65
C ILE A 104 14.12 -5.90 -6.28
N GLU A 105 15.18 -5.28 -5.76
CA GLU A 105 15.14 -4.59 -4.47
C GLU A 105 14.16 -3.42 -4.48
N LEU A 106 14.25 -2.54 -5.48
CA LEU A 106 13.32 -1.42 -5.66
C LEU A 106 11.87 -1.88 -5.79
N THR A 107 11.61 -2.89 -6.63
CA THR A 107 10.27 -3.47 -6.83
C THR A 107 9.72 -4.06 -5.54
N THR A 108 10.56 -4.79 -4.80
CA THR A 108 10.18 -5.37 -3.51
C THR A 108 9.83 -4.28 -2.51
N ARG A 109 10.64 -3.22 -2.41
CA ARG A 109 10.39 -2.07 -1.51
C ARG A 109 9.07 -1.38 -1.82
N LEU A 110 8.83 -1.07 -3.10
CA LEU A 110 7.60 -0.47 -3.57
C LEU A 110 6.39 -1.32 -3.17
N ARG A 111 6.41 -2.62 -3.51
CA ARG A 111 5.28 -3.51 -3.21
C ARG A 111 5.04 -3.72 -1.73
N THR A 112 6.11 -3.89 -0.94
CA THR A 112 5.97 -4.10 0.51
C THR A 112 5.39 -2.87 1.19
N LEU A 113 5.88 -1.67 0.85
CA LEU A 113 5.39 -0.43 1.43
C LEU A 113 3.95 -0.12 0.98
N PHE A 114 3.63 -0.44 -0.28
CA PHE A 114 2.28 -0.29 -0.80
C PHE A 114 1.27 -1.18 -0.07
N ALA A 115 1.64 -2.45 0.18
CA ALA A 115 0.84 -3.35 1.00
C ALA A 115 0.71 -2.84 2.44
N ASP A 116 1.82 -2.38 3.03
CA ASP A 116 1.86 -1.91 4.42
C ASP A 116 0.94 -0.71 4.68
N ILE A 117 0.91 0.26 3.77
CA ILE A 117 -0.01 1.42 3.88
C ILE A 117 -1.46 0.96 3.98
N TYR A 118 -1.89 0.00 3.16
CA TYR A 118 -3.25 -0.54 3.23
C TYR A 118 -3.50 -1.35 4.50
N ILE A 119 -2.51 -2.11 4.98
CA ILE A 119 -2.59 -2.83 6.27
C ILE A 119 -2.82 -1.84 7.40
N ASP A 120 -2.04 -0.77 7.45
CA ASP A 120 -2.11 0.27 8.46
C ASP A 120 -3.47 0.99 8.45
N ILE A 121 -3.97 1.36 7.26
CA ILE A 121 -5.29 1.97 7.11
C ILE A 121 -6.37 1.03 7.67
N ALA A 122 -6.32 -0.27 7.33
CA ALA A 122 -7.30 -1.25 7.81
C ALA A 122 -7.26 -1.40 9.34
N GLN A 123 -6.07 -1.57 9.92
CA GLN A 123 -5.87 -1.74 11.37
C GLN A 123 -6.33 -0.52 12.16
N ARG A 124 -5.93 0.68 11.72
CA ARG A 124 -6.27 1.93 12.42
C ARG A 124 -7.73 2.29 12.25
N SER A 125 -8.31 2.06 11.08
CA SER A 125 -9.75 2.25 10.86
C SER A 125 -10.57 1.32 11.75
N GLU A 126 -10.15 0.06 11.90
CA GLU A 126 -10.78 -0.88 12.84
C GLU A 126 -10.65 -0.42 14.30
N MET A 127 -9.46 0.04 14.70
CA MET A 127 -9.22 0.58 16.04
C MET A 127 -10.10 1.81 16.31
N GLN A 128 -10.19 2.73 15.34
CA GLN A 128 -11.06 3.90 15.40
C GLN A 128 -12.53 3.50 15.53
N LEU A 129 -12.98 2.49 14.77
CA LEU A 129 -14.36 2.01 14.79
C LEU A 129 -14.76 1.37 16.13
N LYS A 130 -13.81 0.72 16.82
CA LYS A 130 -14.00 0.13 18.15
C LYS A 130 -13.96 1.16 19.28
N GLN A 131 -13.05 2.13 19.20
CA GLN A 131 -12.82 3.10 20.28
C GLN A 131 -13.78 4.29 20.25
N GLN A 132 -14.15 4.77 19.06
CA GLN A 132 -15.04 5.92 18.97
C GLN A 132 -16.49 5.50 19.18
N LYS A 133 -17.08 5.99 20.28
CA LYS A 133 -18.55 6.09 20.40
C LYS A 133 -19.01 7.14 19.39
N PHE A 134 -19.28 6.73 18.16
CA PHE A 134 -19.83 7.63 17.15
C PHE A 134 -21.16 8.20 17.66
N SER A 135 -21.19 9.52 17.87
CA SER A 135 -22.46 10.25 18.03
C SER A 135 -23.32 10.03 16.77
N ILE A 136 -24.63 10.00 16.94
CA ILE A 136 -25.62 9.80 15.85
C ILE A 136 -25.39 10.82 14.71
N LEU A 137 -24.88 12.01 15.04
CA LEU A 137 -24.55 13.09 14.11
C LEU A 137 -23.30 12.83 13.23
N LYS A 138 -22.52 11.77 13.49
CA LYS A 138 -21.30 11.42 12.73
C LYS A 138 -21.47 10.16 11.88
N PHE A 139 -22.70 9.85 11.45
CA PHE A 139 -23.00 8.66 10.66
C PHE A 139 -22.21 8.57 9.36
N ALA A 140 -22.12 9.68 8.60
CA ALA A 140 -21.36 9.74 7.36
C ALA A 140 -19.86 9.43 7.59
N GLN A 141 -19.27 10.00 8.63
CA GLN A 141 -17.88 9.72 9.00
C GLN A 141 -17.67 8.24 9.34
N LYS A 142 -18.56 7.63 10.12
CA LYS A 142 -18.51 6.20 10.44
C LYS A 142 -18.56 5.33 9.18
N ARG A 143 -19.44 5.69 8.23
CA ARG A 143 -19.53 4.99 6.94
C ARG A 143 -18.22 5.10 6.16
N ASN A 144 -17.64 6.30 6.06
CA ASN A 144 -16.39 6.50 5.33
C ASN A 144 -15.23 5.69 5.93
N VAL A 145 -15.10 5.66 7.26
CA VAL A 145 -14.07 4.83 7.92
C VAL A 145 -14.30 3.33 7.67
N LYS A 146 -15.56 2.86 7.67
CA LYS A 146 -15.86 1.47 7.30
C LYS A 146 -15.48 1.16 5.85
N THR A 147 -15.79 2.06 4.92
CA THR A 147 -15.43 1.90 3.51
C THR A 147 -13.90 1.87 3.34
N ALA A 148 -13.18 2.79 4.00
CA ALA A 148 -11.72 2.82 3.97
C ALA A 148 -11.11 1.53 4.52
N ARG A 149 -11.63 1.00 5.65
CA ARG A 149 -11.20 -0.29 6.21
C ARG A 149 -11.41 -1.43 5.22
N LEU A 150 -12.63 -1.57 4.69
CA LEU A 150 -13.01 -2.64 3.78
C LEU A 150 -12.16 -2.64 2.51
N LEU A 151 -12.05 -1.49 1.84
CA LEU A 151 -11.29 -1.37 0.61
C LEU A 151 -9.79 -1.57 0.87
N SER A 152 -9.26 -1.05 1.97
CA SER A 152 -7.85 -1.27 2.32
C SER A 152 -7.56 -2.73 2.65
N SER A 153 -8.46 -3.45 3.33
CA SER A 153 -8.31 -4.89 3.54
C SER A 153 -8.27 -5.66 2.23
N TYR A 154 -9.14 -5.31 1.28
CA TYR A 154 -9.12 -5.89 -0.06
C TYR A 154 -7.79 -5.62 -0.79
N TYR A 155 -7.37 -4.36 -0.87
CA TYR A 155 -6.15 -4.00 -1.60
C TYR A 155 -4.88 -4.54 -0.93
N ALA A 156 -4.83 -4.57 0.41
CA ALA A 156 -3.73 -5.19 1.14
C ALA A 156 -3.62 -6.69 0.81
N LEU A 157 -4.73 -7.44 0.80
CA LEU A 157 -4.73 -8.85 0.43
C LEU A 157 -4.28 -9.06 -1.02
N GLN A 158 -4.72 -8.20 -1.94
CA GLN A 158 -4.26 -8.22 -3.33
C GLN A 158 -2.73 -8.02 -3.42
N GLN A 159 -2.20 -6.99 -2.75
CA GLN A 159 -0.76 -6.69 -2.78
C GLN A 159 0.08 -7.78 -2.09
N LEU A 160 -0.38 -8.34 -0.97
CA LEU A 160 0.28 -9.46 -0.30
C LEU A 160 0.31 -10.72 -1.16
N GLY A 161 -0.76 -10.98 -1.93
CA GLY A 161 -0.81 -12.06 -2.91
C GLY A 161 0.20 -11.88 -4.04
N LEU A 162 0.26 -10.68 -4.64
CA LEU A 162 1.25 -10.36 -5.67
C LEU A 162 2.69 -10.43 -5.14
N LEU A 163 2.92 -9.98 -3.90
CA LEU A 163 4.21 -10.09 -3.23
C LEU A 163 4.64 -11.55 -3.08
N LEU A 164 3.72 -12.44 -2.69
CA LEU A 164 4.01 -13.87 -2.58
C LEU A 164 4.37 -14.49 -3.94
N VAL A 165 3.65 -14.13 -5.00
CA VAL A 165 3.98 -14.58 -6.38
C VAL A 165 5.39 -14.13 -6.76
N GLN A 166 5.70 -12.85 -6.58
CA GLN A 166 7.04 -12.31 -6.85
C GLN A 166 8.14 -13.06 -6.07
N GLN A 167 7.92 -13.30 -4.77
CA GLN A 167 8.87 -14.04 -3.92
C GLN A 167 9.07 -15.47 -4.42
N GLN A 168 8.00 -16.18 -4.77
CA GLN A 168 8.07 -17.54 -5.29
C GLN A 168 8.80 -17.61 -6.63
N MET A 169 8.54 -16.67 -7.54
CA MET A 169 9.26 -16.59 -8.82
C MET A 169 10.75 -16.32 -8.65
N LEU A 170 11.13 -15.66 -7.55
CA LEU A 170 12.51 -15.40 -7.16
C LEU A 170 13.11 -16.49 -6.24
N TYR A 171 12.40 -17.59 -5.99
CA TYR A 171 12.78 -18.66 -5.05
C TYR A 171 13.11 -18.13 -3.63
N ARG A 172 12.39 -17.10 -3.18
CA ARG A 172 12.50 -16.52 -1.85
C ARG A 172 11.33 -16.95 -0.97
N SER A 173 11.58 -17.00 0.34
CA SER A 173 10.51 -17.19 1.32
C SER A 173 9.68 -15.92 1.50
N ALA A 174 8.47 -16.08 2.03
CA ALA A 174 7.67 -14.96 2.52
C ALA A 174 8.43 -14.16 3.59
N LEU A 175 8.13 -12.86 3.69
CA LEU A 175 8.67 -12.00 4.74
C LEU A 175 8.09 -12.41 6.11
N SER A 176 8.84 -12.06 7.16
CA SER A 176 8.33 -12.24 8.51
C SER A 176 7.02 -11.47 8.70
N LYS A 177 6.06 -12.11 9.39
CA LYS A 177 4.68 -11.62 9.62
C LYS A 177 3.81 -11.41 8.38
N GLN A 178 4.29 -11.61 7.14
CA GLN A 178 3.46 -11.51 5.92
C GLN A 178 2.24 -12.46 5.96
N TRP A 179 2.46 -13.72 6.34
CA TRP A 179 1.37 -14.67 6.55
C TRP A 179 0.43 -14.24 7.67
N LEU A 180 0.96 -13.74 8.78
CA LEU A 180 0.14 -13.25 9.89
C LEU A 180 -0.78 -12.10 9.45
N MET A 181 -0.24 -11.13 8.70
CA MET A 181 -1.04 -10.01 8.18
C MET A 181 -2.12 -10.48 7.21
N THR A 182 -1.79 -11.44 6.34
CA THR A 182 -2.78 -12.04 5.42
C THR A 182 -3.95 -12.66 6.19
N HIS A 183 -3.67 -13.47 7.22
CA HIS A 183 -4.70 -14.09 8.05
C HIS A 183 -5.49 -13.06 8.86
N TYR A 184 -4.80 -12.05 9.42
CA TYR A 184 -5.43 -10.97 10.16
C TYR A 184 -6.45 -10.20 9.30
N LEU A 185 -6.07 -9.82 8.07
CA LEU A 185 -6.96 -9.09 7.15
C LEU A 185 -8.17 -9.94 6.74
N TYR A 186 -7.96 -11.22 6.46
CA TYR A 186 -9.06 -12.13 6.14
C TYR A 186 -10.03 -12.29 7.31
N ASP A 187 -9.52 -12.50 8.52
CA ASP A 187 -10.33 -12.60 9.74
C ASP A 187 -11.07 -11.28 10.03
N LEU A 188 -10.41 -10.13 9.81
CA LEU A 188 -11.04 -8.81 9.93
C LEU A 188 -12.22 -8.65 8.95
N ALA A 189 -12.03 -9.03 7.68
CA ALA A 189 -13.07 -8.99 6.66
C ALA A 189 -14.24 -9.94 7.00
N LEU A 190 -13.94 -11.15 7.49
CA LEU A 190 -14.95 -12.13 7.88
C LEU A 190 -15.78 -11.63 9.08
N LYS A 191 -15.13 -11.14 10.13
CA LYS A 191 -15.79 -10.56 11.32
C LYS A 191 -16.75 -9.42 10.98
N ASN A 192 -16.48 -8.70 9.91
CA ASN A 192 -17.28 -7.57 9.45
C ASN A 192 -18.20 -7.90 8.27
N GLN A 193 -18.32 -9.18 7.87
CA GLN A 193 -19.13 -9.66 6.75
C GLN A 193 -18.79 -9.03 5.39
N GLU A 194 -17.55 -8.55 5.23
CA GLU A 194 -17.12 -7.78 4.07
C GLU A 194 -16.98 -8.64 2.80
N HIS A 195 -16.84 -9.96 2.96
CA HIS A 195 -16.84 -10.94 1.86
C HIS A 195 -18.15 -10.99 1.06
N THR A 196 -19.24 -10.43 1.60
CA THR A 196 -20.54 -10.35 0.91
C THR A 196 -20.71 -9.05 0.10
N VAL A 197 -19.77 -8.12 0.25
CA VAL A 197 -19.87 -6.78 -0.32
C VAL A 197 -19.22 -6.76 -1.70
N ASN A 198 -19.96 -6.26 -2.70
CA ASN A 198 -19.39 -6.02 -4.03
C ASN A 198 -18.57 -4.71 -4.01
N ILE A 199 -17.25 -4.85 -3.97
CA ILE A 199 -16.31 -3.73 -3.94
C ILE A 199 -16.46 -2.79 -5.15
N ASN A 200 -16.87 -3.30 -6.31
CA ASN A 200 -17.04 -2.48 -7.51
C ASN A 200 -18.17 -1.46 -7.37
N LEU A 201 -19.15 -1.73 -6.50
CA LEU A 201 -20.24 -0.79 -6.21
C LEU A 201 -19.83 0.30 -5.20
N LEU A 202 -18.68 0.14 -4.54
CA LEU A 202 -18.15 1.13 -3.59
C LEU A 202 -17.15 2.09 -4.22
N GLN A 203 -16.64 1.76 -5.41
CA GLN A 203 -15.63 2.52 -6.16
C GLN A 203 -16.20 3.25 -7.37
N GLY A 204 -17.53 3.18 -7.57
CA GLY A 204 -18.25 3.87 -8.64
C GLY A 204 -18.54 5.33 -8.35
#